data_AF-A0A1G2DDS5-F1
#
_entry.id   AF-A0A1G2DDS5-F1
#
_cell.length_a   1.000
_cell.length_b   1.000
_cell.length_c   1.000
_cell.angle_alpha   90.00
_cell.angle_beta   90.00
_cell.angle_gamma   90.00
#
_symmetry.space_group_name_H-M   'P 1'
#
loop_
_entity.id
_entity.type
_entity.pdbx_description
1 polymer ?
#
loop_
_entity_poly.entity_id
_entity_poly.type
_entity_poly.pdbx_seq_one_letter_code
_entity_poly.pdbx_strand_id
1 'polypeptide(L)'
;MVQHKLWPALKDRLGEDEYKSLIAKPNEVTKRLREAFTKKDGNDIVVPTSPFFANEEVPSNYGYPSGYTVKPVCEQLVAFGKYFPNLDGREVLALSKELPPPPQGAEGWFVAPKRERVAKTENEAVEHVLDLIGKTRTLHNYRKGELGLKHIKLSERTAAALQMLGEKQKGDFLLIPAQFGLMHRGRSVRRVREVIANSSQFGLGSVIVGSMLLSHPERLVAWEQLHIDCPGDEYSPDADGKFSRAPVFRWRDGGVEFLTYGVGDVSAGYGAASAFLPQ
;
A
#
# COMPACT_ATOMS: atom_id res chain seq x y z
N MET A 1 32.02 10.48 0.90
CA MET A 1 32.01 9.75 -0.39
C MET A 1 30.62 9.33 -0.89
N VAL A 2 29.62 9.13 -0.02
CA VAL A 2 28.22 8.80 -0.43
C VAL A 2 27.42 10.01 -0.93
N GLN A 3 27.76 11.23 -0.48
CA GLN A 3 27.04 12.47 -0.83
C GLN A 3 27.10 12.86 -2.32
N HIS A 4 28.17 12.50 -3.04
CA HIS A 4 28.37 12.96 -4.43
C HIS A 4 27.57 12.18 -5.48
N LYS A 5 27.02 11.00 -5.14
CA LYS A 5 26.27 10.14 -6.06
C LYS A 5 24.74 10.25 -5.92
N LEU A 6 24.24 10.67 -4.76
CA LEU A 6 22.81 10.85 -4.50
C LEU A 6 22.26 12.21 -4.97
N TRP A 7 23.12 13.22 -5.05
CA TRP A 7 22.72 14.62 -5.31
C TRP A 7 22.08 14.87 -6.69
N PRO A 8 22.60 14.32 -7.81
CA PRO A 8 21.98 14.53 -9.12
C PRO A 8 20.61 13.84 -9.26
N ALA A 9 20.36 12.76 -8.50
CA ALA A 9 19.12 11.99 -8.57
C ALA A 9 17.96 12.60 -7.76
N LEU A 10 18.25 13.45 -6.78
CA LEU A 10 17.24 14.06 -5.89
C LEU A 10 16.84 15.48 -6.32
N LYS A 11 17.70 16.19 -7.05
CA LYS A 11 17.52 17.61 -7.38
C LYS A 11 16.28 17.89 -8.23
N ASP A 12 15.92 16.97 -9.13
CA ASP A 12 14.80 17.16 -10.07
C ASP A 12 13.46 16.59 -9.53
N ARG A 13 13.47 16.07 -8.30
CA ARG A 13 12.35 15.31 -7.70
C ARG A 13 11.78 15.94 -6.44
N LEU A 14 12.38 17.03 -5.98
CA LEU A 14 11.97 17.76 -4.78
C LEU A 14 11.29 19.06 -5.17
N GLY A 15 10.20 19.41 -4.48
CA GLY A 15 9.61 20.73 -4.57
C GLY A 15 10.59 21.82 -4.09
N GLU A 16 10.36 23.07 -4.49
CA GLU A 16 11.28 24.17 -4.19
C GLU A 16 11.50 24.38 -2.67
N ASP A 17 10.47 24.10 -1.87
CA ASP A 17 10.52 24.19 -0.40
C ASP A 17 11.25 22.99 0.24
N GLU A 18 11.11 21.80 -0.35
CA GLU A 18 11.84 20.60 0.08
C GLU A 18 13.34 20.76 -0.22
N TYR A 19 13.67 21.33 -1.39
CA TYR A 19 15.03 21.68 -1.77
C TYR A 19 15.67 22.68 -0.80
N LYS A 20 14.96 23.75 -0.44
CA LYS A 20 15.41 24.77 0.55
C LYS A 20 15.62 24.16 1.94
N SER A 21 14.74 23.27 2.37
CA SER A 21 14.84 22.53 3.63
C SER A 21 16.05 21.57 3.64
N LEU A 22 16.31 20.88 2.53
CA LEU A 22 17.42 19.92 2.41
C LEU A 22 18.79 20.60 2.46
N ILE A 23 18.93 21.75 1.81
CA ILE A 23 20.17 22.55 1.80
C ILE A 23 20.47 23.14 3.17
N ALA A 24 19.44 23.50 3.94
CA ALA A 24 19.63 24.09 5.25
C ALA A 24 20.24 23.11 6.28
N LYS A 25 20.03 21.78 6.13
CA LYS A 25 20.45 20.77 7.14
C LYS A 25 20.96 19.43 6.53
N PRO A 26 22.03 19.43 5.72
CA PRO A 26 22.48 18.25 4.96
C PRO A 26 22.96 17.07 5.81
N ASN A 27 23.46 17.33 7.03
CA ASN A 27 23.93 16.30 7.96
C ASN A 27 22.77 15.59 8.69
N GLU A 28 21.60 16.22 8.75
CA GLU A 28 20.44 15.68 9.46
C GLU A 28 19.75 14.59 8.65
N VAL A 29 19.71 14.71 7.32
CA VAL A 29 19.20 13.67 6.41
C VAL A 29 20.05 12.40 6.47
N THR A 30 21.38 12.54 6.47
CA THR A 30 22.31 11.40 6.56
C THR A 30 22.24 10.73 7.94
N LYS A 31 22.03 11.51 9.00
CA LYS A 31 21.81 11.02 10.36
C LYS A 31 20.48 10.28 10.50
N ARG A 32 19.38 10.82 9.94
CA ARG A 32 18.05 10.19 9.91
C ARG A 32 18.02 8.88 9.15
N LEU A 33 18.72 8.80 8.01
CA LEU A 33 18.87 7.55 7.26
C LEU A 33 19.60 6.48 8.06
N ARG A 34 20.61 6.84 8.89
CA ARG A 34 21.29 5.89 9.78
C ARG A 34 20.44 5.48 10.98
N GLU A 35 19.71 6.42 11.57
CA GLU A 35 18.83 6.16 12.73
C GLU A 35 17.64 5.28 12.36
N ALA A 36 17.13 5.36 11.12
CA ALA A 36 16.07 4.50 10.60
C ALA A 36 16.47 3.00 10.50
N PHE A 37 17.77 2.68 10.54
CA PHE A 37 18.29 1.30 10.54
C PHE A 37 18.70 0.80 11.94
N THR A 38 18.59 1.63 12.98
CA THR A 38 18.85 1.23 14.38
C THR A 38 17.53 1.01 15.10
N LYS A 39 17.31 -0.24 15.53
CA LYS A 39 16.17 -0.74 16.30
C LYS A 39 15.76 0.24 17.43
N LYS A 40 14.46 0.52 17.56
CA LYS A 40 13.89 1.04 18.80
C LYS A 40 12.90 0.02 19.36
N ASP A 41 13.21 -0.45 20.56
CA ASP A 41 12.29 -1.18 21.42
C ASP A 41 11.25 -0.19 22.00
N GLY A 42 9.96 -0.53 21.88
CA GLY A 42 8.86 0.25 22.47
C GLY A 42 7.49 -0.32 22.10
N ASN A 43 6.69 -0.66 23.12
CA ASN A 43 5.41 -1.37 23.02
C ASN A 43 4.16 -0.46 22.82
N ASP A 44 4.32 0.84 22.57
CA ASP A 44 3.20 1.74 22.30
C ASP A 44 2.92 1.83 20.80
N ILE A 45 1.65 2.04 20.39
CA ILE A 45 1.30 2.29 18.98
C ILE A 45 1.89 3.65 18.60
N VAL A 46 3.18 3.67 18.28
CA VAL A 46 3.85 4.86 17.77
C VAL A 46 3.46 4.95 16.31
N VAL A 47 2.32 5.59 16.07
CA VAL A 47 1.99 6.06 14.74
C VAL A 47 3.14 6.99 14.34
N PRO A 48 3.90 6.69 13.28
CA PRO A 48 5.03 7.53 12.93
C PRO A 48 4.53 8.96 12.67
N THR A 49 5.29 9.97 13.10
CA THR A 49 4.88 11.37 12.97
C THR A 49 5.82 12.10 12.05
N SER A 50 5.28 12.95 11.18
CA SER A 50 6.02 13.92 10.39
C SER A 50 5.41 15.32 10.60
N PRO A 51 6.15 16.43 10.50
CA PRO A 51 5.56 17.76 10.48
C PRO A 51 4.95 18.13 9.13
N PHE A 52 5.25 17.39 8.05
CA PHE A 52 4.77 17.68 6.71
C PHE A 52 3.31 17.26 6.53
N PHE A 53 2.52 18.14 5.89
CA PHE A 53 1.08 17.93 5.66
C PHE A 53 0.29 17.68 6.95
N ALA A 54 0.73 18.24 8.08
CA ALA A 54 0.12 17.99 9.39
C ALA A 54 -1.36 18.41 9.48
N ASN A 55 -1.80 19.32 8.62
CA ASN A 55 -3.19 19.75 8.49
C ASN A 55 -4.04 18.83 7.59
N GLU A 56 -3.46 17.79 6.99
CA GLU A 56 -4.15 16.83 6.12
C GLU A 56 -4.58 15.56 6.87
N GLU A 57 -5.20 15.78 8.02
CA GLU A 57 -5.72 14.75 8.90
C GLU A 57 -7.01 15.25 9.54
N VAL A 58 -8.07 14.44 9.46
CA VAL A 58 -9.37 14.72 10.09
C VAL A 58 -9.78 13.54 10.98
N PRO A 59 -10.55 13.80 12.06
CA PRO A 59 -11.10 12.73 12.88
C PRO A 59 -11.96 11.77 12.05
N SER A 60 -11.84 10.47 12.32
CA SER A 60 -12.63 9.42 11.67
C SER A 60 -13.10 8.36 12.65
N ASN A 61 -14.40 8.08 12.60
CA ASN A 61 -15.08 6.98 13.27
C ASN A 61 -15.42 5.82 12.32
N TYR A 62 -15.00 5.88 11.05
CA TYR A 62 -15.22 4.81 10.10
C TYR A 62 -14.37 3.60 10.46
N GLY A 63 -14.97 2.41 10.33
CA GLY A 63 -14.36 1.15 10.69
C GLY A 63 -14.66 0.06 9.66
N TYR A 64 -14.42 -1.16 10.06
CA TYR A 64 -14.65 -2.34 9.22
C TYR A 64 -16.03 -2.94 9.50
N PRO A 65 -16.53 -3.82 8.60
CA PRO A 65 -17.73 -4.58 8.90
C PRO A 65 -17.63 -5.26 10.27
N SER A 66 -18.74 -5.30 11.00
CA SER A 66 -18.77 -5.96 12.30
C SER A 66 -18.40 -7.44 12.17
N GLY A 67 -17.55 -7.92 13.07
CA GLY A 67 -17.02 -9.29 13.03
C GLY A 67 -15.92 -9.55 11.99
N TYR A 68 -15.47 -8.52 11.27
CA TYR A 68 -14.31 -8.68 10.37
C TYR A 68 -13.05 -9.08 11.15
N THR A 69 -12.38 -10.11 10.66
CA THR A 69 -11.07 -10.56 11.11
C THR A 69 -10.23 -11.00 9.91
N VAL A 70 -8.91 -10.80 9.96
CA VAL A 70 -8.02 -11.34 8.93
C VAL A 70 -8.09 -12.87 8.95
N LYS A 71 -8.38 -13.47 7.79
CA LYS A 71 -8.49 -14.92 7.65
C LYS A 71 -7.13 -15.58 7.84
N PRO A 72 -7.08 -16.81 8.37
CA PRO A 72 -5.86 -17.61 8.38
C PRO A 72 -5.24 -17.74 6.98
N VAL A 73 -3.91 -17.84 6.90
CA VAL A 73 -3.15 -17.92 5.64
C VAL A 73 -3.66 -19.06 4.74
N CYS A 74 -3.97 -20.21 5.32
CA CYS A 74 -4.52 -21.35 4.56
C CYS A 74 -5.86 -21.02 3.90
N GLU A 75 -6.75 -20.28 4.57
CA GLU A 75 -8.04 -19.88 4.01
C GLU A 75 -7.86 -18.84 2.89
N GLN A 76 -6.92 -17.91 3.04
CA GLN A 76 -6.58 -16.97 1.97
C GLN A 76 -6.06 -17.70 0.72
N LEU A 77 -5.22 -18.73 0.90
CA LEU A 77 -4.72 -19.56 -0.20
C LEU A 77 -5.84 -20.39 -0.86
N VAL A 78 -6.78 -20.93 -0.08
CA VAL A 78 -7.96 -21.62 -0.62
C VAL A 78 -8.81 -20.66 -1.46
N ALA A 79 -8.97 -19.41 -1.03
CA ALA A 79 -9.63 -18.38 -1.84
C ALA A 79 -8.85 -18.12 -3.14
N PHE A 80 -7.52 -17.98 -3.06
CA PHE A 80 -6.68 -17.73 -4.24
C PHE A 80 -6.62 -18.89 -5.24
N GLY A 81 -6.79 -20.15 -4.82
CA GLY A 81 -6.86 -21.28 -5.74
C GLY A 81 -7.97 -21.15 -6.80
N LYS A 82 -9.02 -20.36 -6.52
CA LYS A 82 -10.10 -20.06 -7.47
C LYS A 82 -9.71 -19.00 -8.51
N TYR A 83 -8.82 -18.08 -8.14
CA TYR A 83 -8.45 -16.92 -8.95
C TYR A 83 -7.14 -17.15 -9.71
N PHE A 84 -6.23 -17.91 -9.11
CA PHE A 84 -4.88 -18.16 -9.56
C PHE A 84 -4.57 -19.67 -9.56
N PRO A 85 -5.30 -20.49 -10.36
CA PRO A 85 -5.22 -21.95 -10.28
C PRO A 85 -3.84 -22.53 -10.61
N ASN A 86 -2.97 -21.74 -11.27
CA ASN A 86 -1.63 -22.15 -11.67
C ASN A 86 -0.52 -21.71 -10.69
N LEU A 87 -0.86 -21.01 -9.60
CA LEU A 87 0.12 -20.54 -8.62
C LEU A 87 0.23 -21.51 -7.44
N ASP A 88 1.46 -21.74 -6.97
CA ASP A 88 1.77 -22.66 -5.90
C ASP A 88 1.86 -21.94 -4.53
N GLY A 89 0.94 -22.29 -3.63
CA GLY A 89 0.86 -21.77 -2.27
C GLY A 89 1.70 -22.53 -1.23
N ARG A 90 2.43 -23.59 -1.59
CA ARG A 90 3.11 -24.45 -0.60
C ARG A 90 4.22 -23.73 0.16
N GLU A 91 5.03 -22.93 -0.53
CA GLU A 91 6.14 -22.17 0.10
C GLU A 91 5.60 -21.16 1.12
N VAL A 92 4.55 -20.41 0.76
CA VAL A 92 3.96 -19.42 1.67
C VAL A 92 3.20 -20.07 2.83
N LEU A 93 2.60 -21.24 2.61
CA LEU A 93 1.99 -22.05 3.67
C LEU A 93 3.03 -22.66 4.62
N ALA A 94 4.22 -23.02 4.12
CA ALA A 94 5.32 -23.47 4.97
C ALA A 94 5.83 -22.31 5.83
N LEU A 95 6.07 -21.15 5.21
CA LEU A 95 6.47 -19.92 5.90
C LEU A 95 5.46 -19.51 6.98
N SER A 96 4.17 -19.74 6.74
CA SER A 96 3.13 -19.29 7.67
C SER A 96 3.10 -20.03 9.02
N LYS A 97 3.72 -21.21 9.10
CA LYS A 97 3.78 -22.03 10.33
C LYS A 97 4.75 -21.49 11.37
N GLU A 98 5.71 -20.67 10.94
CA GLU A 98 6.78 -20.12 11.78
C GLU A 98 6.63 -18.61 11.98
N LEU A 99 5.45 -18.05 11.66
CA LEU A 99 5.24 -16.60 11.76
C LEU A 99 5.31 -16.13 13.21
N PRO A 100 6.04 -15.03 13.47
CA PRO A 100 5.81 -14.29 14.69
C PRO A 100 4.42 -13.64 14.67
N PRO A 101 3.93 -13.17 15.83
CA PRO A 101 2.80 -12.25 15.86
C PRO A 101 3.02 -11.10 14.86
N PRO A 102 1.96 -10.62 14.16
CA PRO A 102 2.09 -9.47 13.28
C PRO A 102 2.70 -8.27 14.04
N PRO A 103 3.55 -7.47 13.38
CA PRO A 103 4.11 -6.27 13.99
C PRO A 103 2.98 -5.31 14.39
N GLN A 104 3.23 -4.50 15.40
CA GLN A 104 2.26 -3.53 15.90
C GLN A 104 1.75 -2.63 14.77
N GLY A 105 0.42 -2.57 14.63
CA GLY A 105 -0.26 -1.82 13.59
C GLY A 105 -0.68 -2.62 12.36
N ALA A 106 -0.12 -3.82 12.15
CA ALA A 106 -0.66 -4.75 11.18
C ALA A 106 -1.95 -5.37 11.74
N GLU A 107 -2.95 -5.54 10.87
CA GLU A 107 -4.19 -6.25 11.19
C GLU A 107 -3.99 -7.77 11.20
N GLY A 108 -3.01 -8.24 10.43
CA GLY A 108 -2.70 -9.65 10.30
C GLY A 108 -1.70 -9.91 9.18
N TRP A 109 -1.50 -11.19 8.89
CA TRP A 109 -0.70 -11.65 7.77
C TRP A 109 -1.60 -11.85 6.55
N PHE A 110 -1.29 -11.12 5.48
CA PHE A 110 -1.99 -11.21 4.21
C PHE A 110 -1.14 -11.93 3.17
N VAL A 111 -1.80 -12.71 2.33
CA VAL A 111 -1.21 -13.34 1.16
C VAL A 111 -1.54 -12.50 -0.07
N ALA A 112 -0.55 -12.26 -0.93
CA ALA A 112 -0.74 -11.65 -2.23
C ALA A 112 0.12 -12.35 -3.27
N PRO A 113 -0.35 -12.56 -4.51
CA PRO A 113 0.49 -13.12 -5.56
C PRO A 113 1.63 -12.14 -5.88
N LYS A 114 2.81 -12.68 -6.19
CA LYS A 114 3.88 -11.87 -6.74
C LYS A 114 3.45 -11.32 -8.10
N ARG A 115 3.70 -10.03 -8.34
CA ARG A 115 3.28 -9.33 -9.57
C ARG A 115 3.72 -10.07 -10.83
N GLU A 116 4.97 -10.50 -10.88
CA GLU A 116 5.57 -11.23 -12.01
C GLU A 116 4.94 -12.60 -12.28
N ARG A 117 4.14 -13.12 -11.35
CA ARG A 117 3.37 -14.36 -11.52
C ARG A 117 2.00 -14.13 -12.11
N VAL A 118 1.49 -12.90 -12.07
CA VAL A 118 0.15 -12.55 -12.57
C VAL A 118 0.20 -11.69 -13.83
N ALA A 119 1.26 -10.90 -14.02
CA ALA A 119 1.39 -9.99 -15.17
C ALA A 119 2.84 -9.56 -15.43
N LYS A 120 3.10 -9.01 -16.63
CA LYS A 120 4.45 -8.53 -17.00
C LYS A 120 4.72 -7.13 -16.47
N THR A 121 3.69 -6.29 -16.39
CA THR A 121 3.79 -4.91 -15.90
C THR A 121 2.86 -4.66 -14.72
N GLU A 122 3.06 -3.54 -14.02
CA GLU A 122 2.17 -3.14 -12.92
C GLU A 122 0.75 -2.87 -13.40
N ASN A 123 0.61 -2.17 -14.53
CA ASN A 123 -0.71 -1.86 -15.08
C ASN A 123 -1.53 -3.10 -15.45
N GLU A 124 -0.90 -4.09 -16.08
CA GLU A 124 -1.54 -5.36 -16.40
C GLU A 124 -1.94 -6.11 -15.12
N ALA A 125 -1.13 -6.05 -14.06
CA ALA A 125 -1.46 -6.65 -12.77
C ALA A 125 -2.68 -5.99 -12.12
N VAL A 126 -2.77 -4.66 -12.17
CA VAL A 126 -3.92 -3.90 -11.66
C VAL A 126 -5.17 -4.28 -12.43
N GLU A 127 -5.14 -4.24 -13.77
CA GLU A 127 -6.28 -4.65 -14.61
C GLU A 127 -6.71 -6.09 -14.31
N HIS A 128 -5.76 -7.01 -14.18
CA HIS A 128 -6.04 -8.42 -13.90
C HIS A 128 -6.76 -8.61 -12.56
N VAL A 129 -6.29 -7.96 -11.48
CA VAL A 129 -6.93 -8.06 -10.16
C VAL A 129 -8.31 -7.41 -10.15
N LEU A 130 -8.49 -6.28 -10.85
CA LEU A 130 -9.80 -5.65 -11.01
C LEU A 130 -10.77 -6.57 -11.76
N ASP A 131 -10.34 -7.20 -12.85
CA ASP A 131 -11.17 -8.17 -13.58
C ASP A 131 -11.58 -9.37 -12.71
N LEU A 132 -10.67 -9.85 -11.84
CA LEU A 132 -10.99 -10.90 -10.87
C LEU A 132 -12.03 -10.44 -9.84
N ILE A 133 -11.91 -9.23 -9.30
CA ILE A 133 -12.90 -8.66 -8.38
C ILE A 133 -14.26 -8.57 -9.08
N GLY A 134 -14.29 -8.05 -10.32
CA GLY A 134 -15.51 -7.91 -11.12
C GLY A 134 -16.20 -9.24 -11.47
N LYS A 135 -15.48 -10.37 -11.43
CA LYS A 135 -16.08 -11.72 -11.57
C LYS A 135 -16.75 -12.22 -10.29
N THR A 136 -16.45 -11.63 -9.14
CA THR A 136 -16.94 -12.08 -7.82
C THR A 136 -18.02 -11.19 -7.23
N ARG A 137 -18.04 -9.91 -7.63
CA ARG A 137 -19.03 -8.91 -7.21
C ARG A 137 -19.08 -7.76 -8.21
N THR A 138 -20.09 -6.91 -8.09
CA THR A 138 -20.20 -5.69 -8.90
C THR A 138 -18.96 -4.81 -8.71
N LEU A 139 -18.29 -4.48 -9.81
CA LEU A 139 -17.15 -3.56 -9.86
C LEU A 139 -17.36 -2.51 -10.93
N HIS A 140 -17.21 -1.24 -10.56
CA HIS A 140 -17.11 -0.13 -11.50
C HIS A 140 -15.67 0.41 -11.54
N ASN A 141 -14.98 0.25 -12.67
CA ASN A 141 -13.63 0.78 -12.88
C ASN A 141 -13.70 2.11 -13.65
N TYR A 142 -13.60 3.24 -12.93
CA TYR A 142 -13.58 4.60 -13.50
C TYR A 142 -12.30 4.93 -14.26
N ARG A 143 -11.29 4.06 -14.22
CA ARG A 143 -9.99 4.22 -14.88
C ARG A 143 -9.77 3.17 -15.97
N LYS A 144 -10.82 2.47 -16.40
CA LYS A 144 -10.72 1.46 -17.45
C LYS A 144 -10.16 2.09 -18.74
N GLY A 145 -9.07 1.54 -19.25
CA GLY A 145 -8.34 2.10 -20.41
C GLY A 145 -7.35 3.21 -20.08
N GLU A 146 -7.34 3.71 -18.84
CA GLU A 146 -6.43 4.75 -18.33
C GLU A 146 -5.44 4.19 -17.30
N LEU A 147 -5.10 2.91 -17.39
CA LEU A 147 -4.15 2.27 -16.47
C LEU A 147 -2.78 2.04 -17.07
N GLY A 148 -2.51 2.45 -18.31
CA GLY A 148 -1.21 2.23 -18.94
C GLY A 148 -0.01 2.84 -18.18
N LEU A 149 1.21 2.51 -18.62
CA LEU A 149 2.49 2.92 -17.97
C LEU A 149 2.67 4.43 -17.77
N LYS A 150 1.95 5.27 -18.52
CA LYS A 150 1.97 6.74 -18.36
C LYS A 150 1.07 7.22 -17.22
N HIS A 151 0.09 6.41 -16.83
CA HIS A 151 -0.90 6.75 -15.82
C HIS A 151 -0.54 6.20 -14.46
N ILE A 152 -0.20 4.91 -14.34
CA ILE A 152 0.02 4.29 -13.03
C ILE A 152 1.43 3.68 -12.92
N LYS A 153 2.01 3.82 -11.74
CA LYS A 153 3.25 3.13 -11.36
C LYS A 153 3.29 2.92 -9.84
N LEU A 154 4.13 1.99 -9.39
CA LEU A 154 4.47 1.89 -7.97
C LEU A 154 5.32 3.09 -7.54
N SER A 155 5.07 3.56 -6.33
CA SER A 155 6.01 4.42 -5.60
C SER A 155 7.33 3.68 -5.36
N GLU A 156 8.44 4.42 -5.35
CA GLU A 156 9.78 3.82 -5.23
C GLU A 156 9.95 3.01 -3.94
N ARG A 157 9.38 3.51 -2.85
CA ARG A 157 9.40 2.83 -1.55
C ARG A 157 8.71 1.48 -1.62
N THR A 158 7.54 1.43 -2.25
CA THR A 158 6.75 0.20 -2.38
C THR A 158 7.43 -0.78 -3.31
N ALA A 159 7.94 -0.31 -4.45
CA ALA A 159 8.73 -1.13 -5.36
C ALA A 159 9.94 -1.77 -4.66
N ALA A 160 10.71 -0.98 -3.89
CA ALA A 160 11.86 -1.49 -3.14
C ALA A 160 11.46 -2.49 -2.03
N ALA A 161 10.37 -2.21 -1.31
CA ALA A 161 9.87 -3.12 -0.28
C ALA A 161 9.43 -4.47 -0.87
N LEU A 162 8.67 -4.45 -1.97
CA LEU A 162 8.22 -5.65 -2.65
C LEU A 162 9.37 -6.43 -3.29
N GLN A 163 10.36 -5.74 -3.85
CA GLN A 163 11.58 -6.40 -4.33
C GLN A 163 12.28 -7.15 -3.20
N MET A 164 12.54 -6.49 -2.06
CA MET A 164 13.19 -7.12 -0.92
C MET A 164 12.39 -8.32 -0.38
N LEU A 165 11.06 -8.21 -0.31
CA LEU A 165 10.20 -9.31 0.11
C LEU A 165 10.26 -10.47 -0.90
N GLY A 166 10.23 -10.17 -2.20
CA GLY A 166 10.30 -11.15 -3.28
C GLY A 166 11.64 -11.91 -3.34
N GLU A 167 12.74 -11.23 -3.01
CA GLU A 167 14.08 -11.84 -2.90
C GLU A 167 14.21 -12.75 -1.67
N LYS A 168 13.54 -12.41 -0.55
CA LYS A 168 13.60 -13.17 0.70
C LYS A 168 12.64 -14.37 0.73
N GLN A 169 11.48 -14.26 0.09
CA GLN A 169 10.44 -15.28 0.14
C GLN A 169 10.43 -16.09 -1.16
N LYS A 170 10.53 -17.42 -1.07
CA LYS A 170 10.41 -18.32 -2.22
C LYS A 170 8.95 -18.50 -2.64
N GLY A 171 8.74 -19.01 -3.85
CA GLY A 171 7.42 -19.34 -4.37
C GLY A 171 6.69 -18.18 -5.04
N ASP A 172 5.39 -18.37 -5.25
CA ASP A 172 4.56 -17.54 -6.14
C ASP A 172 3.80 -16.42 -5.44
N PHE A 173 3.74 -16.50 -4.12
CA PHE A 173 3.03 -15.56 -3.26
C PHE A 173 4.00 -14.86 -2.31
N LEU A 174 3.58 -13.70 -1.82
CA LEU A 174 4.16 -12.99 -0.71
C LEU A 174 3.26 -13.15 0.52
N LEU A 175 3.89 -13.30 1.67
CA LEU A 175 3.28 -13.19 2.99
C LEU A 175 3.70 -11.87 3.61
N ILE A 176 2.72 -10.98 3.82
CA ILE A 176 2.97 -9.58 4.17
C ILE A 176 2.15 -9.24 5.41
N PRO A 177 2.76 -8.72 6.49
CA PRO A 177 1.99 -8.13 7.57
C PRO A 177 1.45 -6.79 7.09
N ALA A 178 0.14 -6.62 7.12
CA ALA A 178 -0.52 -5.47 6.50
C ALA A 178 -1.79 -5.04 7.25
N GLN A 179 -2.31 -3.89 6.85
CA GLN A 179 -3.59 -3.33 7.25
C GLN A 179 -4.34 -2.80 6.02
N PHE A 180 -5.65 -2.57 6.15
CA PHE A 180 -6.53 -2.06 5.08
C PHE A 180 -6.81 -0.55 5.17
N GLY A 181 -6.21 0.14 6.13
CA GLY A 181 -6.24 1.59 6.25
C GLY A 181 -6.55 2.10 7.65
N LEU A 182 -6.91 1.23 8.60
CA LEU A 182 -7.48 1.65 9.90
C LEU A 182 -6.53 2.55 10.70
N MET A 183 -5.23 2.25 10.65
CA MET A 183 -4.18 3.01 11.32
C MET A 183 -4.02 4.42 10.73
N HIS A 184 -4.33 4.58 9.44
CA HIS A 184 -4.11 5.83 8.69
C HIS A 184 -5.42 6.49 8.26
N ARG A 185 -6.56 6.11 8.86
CA ARG A 185 -7.88 6.65 8.51
C ARG A 185 -7.95 8.16 8.74
N GLY A 186 -8.64 8.86 7.85
CA GLY A 186 -8.78 10.31 7.93
C GLY A 186 -7.53 11.09 7.53
N ARG A 187 -6.48 10.45 6.99
CA ARG A 187 -5.27 11.13 6.52
C ARG A 187 -5.19 11.13 5.00
N SER A 188 -4.61 12.18 4.43
CA SER A 188 -4.30 12.16 3.00
C SER A 188 -3.18 11.15 2.68
N VAL A 189 -3.13 10.71 1.41
CA VAL A 189 -2.10 9.79 0.94
C VAL A 189 -0.70 10.38 1.08
N ARG A 190 -0.50 11.66 0.71
CA ARG A 190 0.81 12.30 0.82
C ARG A 190 1.25 12.48 2.28
N ARG A 191 0.31 12.75 3.18
CA ARG A 191 0.57 12.77 4.62
C ARG A 191 1.05 11.41 5.12
N VAL A 192 0.37 10.34 4.71
CA VAL A 192 0.75 8.98 5.11
C VAL A 192 2.12 8.59 4.58
N ARG A 193 2.43 8.93 3.32
CA ARG A 193 3.77 8.70 2.73
C ARG A 193 4.89 9.35 3.55
N GLU A 194 4.67 10.59 4.02
CA GLU A 194 5.62 11.29 4.89
C GLU A 194 5.73 10.69 6.28
N VAL A 195 4.59 10.30 6.86
CA VAL A 195 4.52 9.60 8.15
C VAL A 195 5.36 8.33 8.11
N ILE A 196 5.12 7.46 7.12
CA ILE A 196 5.78 6.15 7.06
C ILE A 196 7.23 6.23 6.58
N ALA A 197 7.69 7.38 6.05
CA ALA A 197 8.99 7.55 5.41
C ALA A 197 10.18 7.02 6.24
N ASN A 198 10.12 7.16 7.57
CA ASN A 198 11.18 6.75 8.49
C ASN A 198 10.81 5.52 9.34
N SER A 199 9.92 4.67 8.85
CA SER A 199 9.48 3.46 9.53
C SER A 199 9.71 2.21 8.68
N SER A 200 9.51 1.03 9.25
CA SER A 200 9.47 -0.23 8.48
C SER A 200 8.22 -0.37 7.61
N GLN A 201 7.31 0.62 7.60
CA GLN A 201 6.10 0.59 6.79
C GLN A 201 6.34 1.04 5.35
N PHE A 202 5.51 0.53 4.45
CA PHE A 202 5.35 1.00 3.07
C PHE A 202 3.87 1.00 2.69
N GLY A 203 3.51 1.84 1.72
CA GLY A 203 2.15 1.94 1.23
C GLY A 203 1.78 0.74 0.37
N LEU A 204 0.54 0.27 0.44
CA LEU A 204 0.07 -0.80 -0.45
C LEU A 204 -0.46 -0.23 -1.77
N GLY A 205 -0.07 -0.89 -2.86
CA GLY A 205 -0.59 -0.63 -4.21
C GLY A 205 -1.87 -1.41 -4.50
N SER A 206 -2.50 -1.11 -5.63
CA SER A 206 -3.82 -1.62 -5.99
C SER A 206 -3.85 -3.13 -6.21
N VAL A 207 -2.74 -3.72 -6.69
CA VAL A 207 -2.62 -5.17 -6.88
C VAL A 207 -2.75 -5.91 -5.55
N ILE A 208 -2.03 -5.45 -4.52
CA ILE A 208 -2.05 -6.09 -3.20
C ILE A 208 -3.37 -5.82 -2.49
N VAL A 209 -3.85 -4.56 -2.48
CA VAL A 209 -5.15 -4.22 -1.89
C VAL A 209 -6.28 -5.02 -2.54
N GLY A 210 -6.30 -5.10 -3.87
CA GLY A 210 -7.29 -5.89 -4.58
C GLY A 210 -7.17 -7.39 -4.30
N SER A 211 -5.95 -7.92 -4.14
CA SER A 211 -5.74 -9.30 -3.70
C SER A 211 -6.27 -9.56 -2.28
N MET A 212 -6.08 -8.61 -1.36
CA MET A 212 -6.65 -8.68 -0.03
C MET A 212 -8.19 -8.67 -0.08
N LEU A 213 -8.81 -7.88 -0.97
CA LEU A 213 -10.27 -7.86 -1.18
C LEU A 213 -10.80 -9.17 -1.81
N LEU A 214 -10.00 -9.87 -2.62
CA LEU A 214 -10.36 -11.17 -3.19
C LEU A 214 -10.40 -12.27 -2.12
N SER A 215 -9.48 -12.24 -1.14
CA SER A 215 -9.46 -13.19 -0.02
C SER A 215 -10.41 -12.79 1.12
N HIS A 216 -10.75 -11.50 1.24
CA HIS A 216 -11.67 -10.95 2.25
C HIS A 216 -12.87 -10.25 1.59
N PRO A 217 -13.77 -10.99 0.91
CA PRO A 217 -14.91 -10.40 0.23
C PRO A 217 -15.92 -9.71 1.13
N GLU A 218 -15.89 -9.97 2.43
CA GLU A 218 -16.66 -9.26 3.45
C GLU A 218 -16.21 -7.81 3.63
N ARG A 219 -15.02 -7.42 3.16
CA ARG A 219 -14.56 -6.02 3.16
C ARG A 219 -15.15 -5.25 1.99
N LEU A 220 -15.45 -3.98 2.28
CA LEU A 220 -15.89 -3.00 1.30
C LEU A 220 -17.23 -3.42 0.68
N VAL A 221 -18.25 -3.59 1.55
CA VAL A 221 -19.60 -4.07 1.18
C VAL A 221 -20.72 -3.10 1.60
N ALA A 222 -20.37 -1.97 2.23
CA ALA A 222 -21.31 -0.93 2.63
C ALA A 222 -20.61 0.43 2.65
N TRP A 223 -21.38 1.51 2.45
CA TRP A 223 -20.87 2.89 2.35
C TRP A 223 -20.32 3.40 3.69
N GLU A 224 -20.82 2.88 4.79
CA GLU A 224 -20.45 3.25 6.17
C GLU A 224 -19.11 2.62 6.60
N GLN A 225 -18.52 1.77 5.75
CA GLN A 225 -17.24 1.14 6.02
C GLN A 225 -16.09 2.03 5.56
N LEU A 226 -14.94 1.88 6.19
CA LEU A 226 -13.73 2.56 5.78
C LEU A 226 -13.32 2.11 4.37
N HIS A 227 -13.28 3.07 3.46
CA HIS A 227 -12.76 2.95 2.10
C HIS A 227 -11.23 2.97 2.12
N ILE A 228 -10.61 2.54 1.02
CA ILE A 228 -9.19 2.20 1.00
C ILE A 228 -8.47 3.08 0.00
N ASP A 229 -7.51 3.87 0.47
CA ASP A 229 -6.53 4.48 -0.41
C ASP A 229 -5.37 3.50 -0.66
N CYS A 230 -4.83 3.50 -1.88
CA CYS A 230 -3.66 2.71 -2.28
C CYS A 230 -2.40 3.62 -2.34
N PRO A 231 -1.80 3.99 -1.20
CA PRO A 231 -0.66 4.92 -1.17
C PRO A 231 0.60 4.36 -1.84
N GLY A 232 0.65 3.04 -2.10
CA GLY A 232 1.74 2.40 -2.81
C GLY A 232 1.78 2.71 -4.30
N ASP A 233 0.67 3.14 -4.89
CA ASP A 233 0.55 3.51 -6.30
C ASP A 233 0.54 5.03 -6.49
N GLU A 234 1.15 5.48 -7.57
CA GLU A 234 1.17 6.85 -8.05
C GLU A 234 0.38 6.94 -9.36
N TYR A 235 -0.54 7.90 -9.46
CA TYR A 235 -1.39 8.07 -10.63
C TYR A 235 -1.28 9.47 -11.27
N SER A 236 -1.06 9.51 -12.59
CA SER A 236 -1.07 10.70 -13.44
C SER A 236 -2.36 10.73 -14.27
N PRO A 237 -3.32 11.63 -13.96
CA PRO A 237 -4.59 11.68 -14.67
C PRO A 237 -4.45 12.04 -16.15
N ASP A 238 -3.50 12.92 -16.49
CA ASP A 238 -3.34 13.44 -17.84
C ASP A 238 -2.21 12.75 -18.63
N ALA A 239 -1.62 11.68 -18.08
CA ALA A 239 -0.45 10.97 -18.65
C ALA A 239 0.74 11.90 -18.97
N ASP A 240 0.85 13.02 -18.27
CA ASP A 240 1.85 14.08 -18.47
C ASP A 240 3.09 13.92 -17.56
N GLY A 241 3.13 12.85 -16.77
CA GLY A 241 4.19 12.57 -15.81
C GLY A 241 4.01 13.23 -14.44
N LYS A 242 2.95 14.02 -14.23
CA LYS A 242 2.60 14.56 -12.91
C LYS A 242 1.70 13.58 -12.16
N PHE A 243 2.29 12.90 -11.18
CA PHE A 243 1.58 11.91 -10.36
C PHE A 243 0.91 12.58 -9.15
N SER A 244 -0.18 13.30 -9.41
CA SER A 244 -0.91 14.09 -8.41
C SER A 244 -2.03 13.31 -7.70
N ARG A 245 -2.26 12.05 -8.08
CA ARG A 245 -3.35 11.23 -7.56
C ARG A 245 -2.87 9.87 -7.05
N ALA A 246 -3.71 9.23 -6.25
CA ALA A 246 -3.57 7.83 -5.85
C ALA A 246 -4.86 7.05 -6.18
N PRO A 247 -4.75 5.78 -6.57
CA PRO A 247 -5.91 4.90 -6.69
C PRO A 247 -6.57 4.64 -5.34
N VAL A 248 -7.88 4.39 -5.40
CA VAL A 248 -8.71 4.06 -4.24
C VAL A 248 -9.72 2.98 -4.59
N PHE A 249 -10.10 2.20 -3.58
CA PHE A 249 -11.26 1.32 -3.60
C PHE A 249 -12.31 1.87 -2.63
N ARG A 250 -13.53 2.08 -3.11
CA ARG A 250 -14.68 2.45 -2.27
C ARG A 250 -15.88 1.54 -2.53
N TRP A 251 -16.84 1.50 -1.62
CA TRP A 251 -18.15 0.91 -1.89
C TRP A 251 -19.14 2.03 -2.18
N ARG A 252 -19.91 1.93 -3.26
CA ARG A 252 -21.01 2.85 -3.55
C ARG A 252 -22.04 2.17 -4.44
N ASP A 253 -23.31 2.54 -4.28
CA ASP A 253 -24.41 2.13 -5.17
C ASP A 253 -24.48 0.60 -5.42
N GLY A 254 -24.16 -0.20 -4.40
CA GLY A 254 -24.24 -1.66 -4.45
C GLY A 254 -23.04 -2.36 -5.08
N GLY A 255 -21.92 -1.65 -5.30
CA GLY A 255 -20.70 -2.24 -5.86
C GLY A 255 -19.42 -1.64 -5.32
N VAL A 256 -18.32 -2.33 -5.61
CA VAL A 256 -16.98 -1.77 -5.43
C VAL A 256 -16.71 -0.81 -6.59
N GLU A 257 -16.08 0.31 -6.30
CA GLU A 257 -15.61 1.25 -7.30
C GLU A 257 -14.10 1.40 -7.20
N PHE A 258 -13.43 1.38 -8.34
CA PHE A 258 -12.01 1.71 -8.48
C PHE A 258 -11.86 3.04 -9.21
N LEU A 259 -11.25 4.02 -8.55
CA LEU A 259 -11.06 5.38 -9.04
C LEU A 259 -9.79 6.00 -8.45
N THR A 260 -9.59 7.31 -8.62
CA THR A 260 -8.42 8.02 -8.10
C THR A 260 -8.83 9.34 -7.47
N TYR A 261 -8.12 9.74 -6.40
CA TYR A 261 -8.25 11.03 -5.73
C TYR A 261 -6.93 11.77 -5.66
N GLY A 262 -6.97 13.09 -5.44
CA GLY A 262 -5.78 13.88 -5.20
C GLY A 262 -5.01 13.35 -3.99
N VAL A 263 -3.68 13.26 -4.08
CA VAL A 263 -2.88 12.72 -2.96
C VAL A 263 -2.98 13.55 -1.68
N GLY A 264 -3.41 14.81 -1.78
CA GLY A 264 -3.67 15.71 -0.66
C GLY A 264 -5.13 15.78 -0.22
N ASP A 265 -6.03 15.04 -0.89
CA ASP A 265 -7.45 14.99 -0.50
C ASP A 265 -7.57 14.23 0.83
N VAL A 266 -8.36 14.80 1.74
CA VAL A 266 -8.57 14.24 3.09
C VAL A 266 -10.04 13.89 3.24
N SER A 267 -10.31 12.69 3.75
CA SER A 267 -11.68 12.26 4.04
C SER A 267 -11.73 11.32 5.23
N ALA A 268 -12.67 11.56 6.14
CA ALA A 268 -12.90 10.68 7.28
C ALA A 268 -13.30 9.25 6.85
N GLY A 269 -13.89 9.09 5.67
CA GLY A 269 -14.35 7.78 5.17
C GLY A 269 -13.25 6.92 4.55
N TYR A 270 -11.99 7.39 4.49
CA TYR A 270 -10.89 6.70 3.80
C TYR A 270 -9.71 6.47 4.73
N GLY A 271 -8.97 5.40 4.48
CA GLY A 271 -7.69 5.15 5.13
C GLY A 271 -6.68 4.53 4.18
N ALA A 272 -5.43 4.97 4.31
CA ALA A 272 -4.35 4.52 3.46
C ALA A 272 -3.82 3.15 3.90
N ALA A 273 -3.94 2.16 3.01
CA ALA A 273 -3.47 0.81 3.25
C ALA A 273 -1.93 0.76 3.35
N SER A 274 -1.41 0.08 4.36
CA SER A 274 0.03 -0.07 4.55
C SER A 274 0.43 -1.48 4.96
N ALA A 275 1.70 -1.79 4.70
CA ALA A 275 2.33 -3.04 5.08
C ALA A 275 3.66 -2.77 5.78
N PHE A 276 4.20 -3.80 6.42
CA PHE A 276 5.38 -3.72 7.27
C PHE A 276 6.44 -4.66 6.76
N LEU A 277 7.68 -4.20 6.73
CA LEU A 277 8.83 -5.05 6.47
C LEU A 277 9.12 -5.94 7.69
N PRO A 278 9.51 -7.22 7.50
CA PRO A 278 9.97 -8.08 8.59
C PRO A 278 11.13 -7.43 9.34
N GLN A 279 11.09 -7.49 10.67
CA GLN A 279 12.15 -6.99 11.57
C GLN A 279 13.30 -7.99 11.72
#